data_AF-A0A2V9GVK5-F1
#
_entry.id   AF-A0A2V9GVK5-F1
#
_cell.length_a   1.000
_cell.length_b   1.000
_cell.length_c   1.000
_cell.angle_alpha   90.00
_cell.angle_beta   90.00
_cell.angle_gamma   90.00
#
_symmetry.space_group_name_H-M   'P 1'
#
loop_
_entity.id
_entity.type
_entity.pdbx_description
1 polymer ?
#
loop_
_entity_poly.entity_id
_entity_poly.type
_entity_poly.pdbx_seq_one_letter_code
_entity_poly.pdbx_strand_id
1 'polypeptide(L)'
;MPTFKKGVPITTTPPAGGAIEVTVTPTTLIPSGVHHFQLVVEDDSGNQSDPVVATVTVKDTIKPTAIITAPTQVQPGQTFVLDGTKSSDVAPGVVAKWIWTMVD
;
A
#
# COMPACT_ATOMS: atom_id res chain seq x y z
N MET A 1 -10.30 -12.82 -10.68
CA MET A 1 -9.01 -12.20 -11.06
C MET A 1 -7.92 -12.80 -10.20
N PRO A 2 -6.74 -13.11 -10.75
CA PRO A 2 -5.70 -13.80 -10.00
C PRO A 2 -5.09 -12.87 -8.94
N THR A 3 -4.99 -13.34 -7.70
CA THR A 3 -4.24 -12.66 -6.64
C THR A 3 -2.79 -13.10 -6.69
N PHE A 4 -1.88 -12.18 -6.99
CA PHE A 4 -0.45 -12.46 -6.93
C PHE A 4 -0.02 -12.73 -5.49
N LYS A 5 0.61 -13.90 -5.28
CA LYS A 5 1.29 -14.24 -4.03
C LYS A 5 2.75 -14.50 -4.36
N LYS A 6 3.65 -14.01 -3.51
CA LYS A 6 5.10 -14.19 -3.71
C LYS A 6 5.42 -15.67 -3.92
N GLY A 7 6.07 -15.98 -5.04
CA GLY A 7 6.53 -17.33 -5.38
C GLY A 7 5.43 -18.30 -5.85
N VAL A 8 4.18 -17.86 -6.00
CA VAL A 8 3.08 -18.70 -6.51
C VAL A 8 2.83 -18.33 -7.98
N PRO A 9 3.12 -19.22 -8.94
CA PRO A 9 2.87 -18.94 -10.34
C PRO A 9 1.37 -18.88 -10.62
N ILE A 10 1.00 -18.04 -11.58
CA ILE A 10 -0.35 -17.98 -12.16
C ILE A 10 -0.21 -18.38 -13.63
N THR A 11 -0.94 -19.41 -14.04
CA THR A 11 -0.95 -19.88 -15.42
C THR A 11 -2.24 -19.44 -16.11
N THR A 12 -2.12 -18.91 -17.31
CA THR A 12 -3.24 -18.48 -18.16
C THR A 12 -3.05 -18.99 -19.58
N THR A 13 -4.13 -19.27 -20.31
CA THR A 13 -4.08 -19.88 -21.65
C THR A 13 -4.83 -19.04 -22.70
N PRO A 14 -4.37 -19.02 -23.97
CA PRO A 14 -5.05 -18.36 -25.08
C PRO A 14 -6.50 -18.84 -25.30
N PRO A 15 -7.37 -18.03 -25.94
CA PRO A 15 -7.09 -16.71 -26.54
C PRO A 15 -7.06 -15.55 -25.54
N ALA A 16 -7.45 -15.79 -24.28
CA ALA A 16 -7.35 -14.82 -23.19
C ALA A 16 -6.01 -14.99 -22.43
N GLY A 17 -5.75 -14.18 -21.40
CA GLY A 17 -4.61 -14.42 -20.50
C GLY A 17 -3.25 -13.84 -20.91
N GLY A 18 -3.09 -13.38 -22.16
CA GLY A 18 -1.90 -12.62 -22.56
C GLY A 18 -1.76 -11.26 -21.83
N ALA A 19 -2.84 -10.80 -21.22
CA ALA A 19 -2.86 -9.68 -20.28
C ALA A 19 -3.64 -10.09 -19.03
N ILE A 20 -3.13 -9.72 -17.87
CA ILE A 20 -3.77 -9.95 -16.57
C ILE A 20 -3.85 -8.64 -15.80
N GLU A 21 -4.99 -8.41 -15.15
CA GLU A 21 -5.13 -7.31 -14.21
C GLU A 21 -4.64 -7.74 -12.83
N VAL A 22 -3.75 -6.94 -12.25
CA VAL A 22 -3.30 -7.09 -10.86
C VAL A 22 -4.21 -6.26 -9.97
N THR A 23 -5.23 -6.88 -9.38
CA THR A 23 -6.16 -6.17 -8.49
C THR A 23 -5.52 -5.94 -7.13
N VAL A 24 -5.37 -4.67 -6.75
CA VAL A 24 -5.02 -4.25 -5.39
C VAL A 24 -6.30 -3.88 -4.68
N THR A 25 -6.60 -4.55 -3.56
CA THR A 25 -7.76 -4.22 -2.70
C THR A 25 -7.28 -3.96 -1.28
N PRO A 26 -8.09 -3.32 -0.41
CA PRO A 26 -7.72 -3.16 1.01
C PRO A 26 -7.41 -4.47 1.75
N THR A 27 -7.85 -5.62 1.23
CA THR A 27 -7.59 -6.95 1.82
C THR A 27 -6.55 -7.77 1.03
N THR A 28 -6.19 -7.35 -0.18
CA THR A 28 -5.12 -7.91 -1.03
C THR A 28 -4.15 -6.80 -1.42
N LEU A 29 -3.45 -6.29 -0.41
CA LEU A 29 -2.50 -5.20 -0.56
C LEU A 29 -1.16 -5.72 -1.09
N ILE A 30 -0.65 -5.09 -2.14
CA ILE A 30 0.77 -5.11 -2.45
C ILE A 30 1.41 -3.99 -1.61
N PRO A 31 2.29 -4.29 -0.64
CA PRO A 31 2.90 -3.26 0.19
C PRO A 31 3.63 -2.20 -0.64
N SER A 32 3.79 -1.00 -0.11
CA SER A 32 4.69 -0.02 -0.72
C SER A 32 6.10 -0.59 -0.84
N GLY A 33 6.78 -0.25 -1.92
CA GLY A 33 8.10 -0.79 -2.25
C GLY A 33 8.22 -1.27 -3.69
N VAL A 34 9.37 -1.86 -3.98
CA VAL A 34 9.72 -2.39 -5.31
C VAL A 34 9.32 -3.86 -5.40
N HIS A 35 8.58 -4.19 -6.46
CA HIS A 35 8.10 -5.54 -6.75
C HIS A 35 8.56 -5.97 -8.14
N HIS A 36 8.89 -7.25 -8.25
CA HIS A 36 9.35 -7.85 -9.50
C HIS A 36 8.33 -8.91 -9.95
N PHE A 37 7.92 -8.83 -11.20
CA PHE A 37 6.98 -9.75 -11.83
C PHE A 37 7.71 -10.49 -12.94
N GLN A 38 7.65 -11.82 -12.91
CA GLN A 38 8.29 -12.66 -13.92
C GLN A 38 7.25 -13.26 -14.86
N LEU A 39 7.57 -13.31 -16.15
CA LEU A 39 6.80 -14.03 -17.17
C LEU A 39 7.69 -15.08 -17.86
N VAL A 40 7.13 -16.28 -18.04
CA VAL A 40 7.64 -17.34 -18.90
C VAL A 40 6.46 -17.74 -19.79
N VAL A 41 6.70 -17.90 -21.09
CA VAL A 41 5.68 -18.33 -22.05
C VAL A 41 6.02 -19.74 -22.53
N GLU A 42 5.01 -20.61 -22.60
CA GLU A 42 5.13 -21.97 -23.14
C GLU A 42 4.37 -22.04 -24.47
N ASP A 43 5.00 -22.61 -25.51
CA ASP A 43 4.34 -22.86 -26.80
C ASP A 43 3.49 -24.14 -26.78
N ASP A 44 2.79 -24.43 -27.87
CA ASP A 44 1.92 -25.61 -27.99
C ASP A 44 2.68 -26.95 -28.06
N SER A 45 4.00 -26.90 -28.18
CA SER A 45 4.91 -28.05 -28.16
C SER A 45 5.61 -28.22 -26.80
N GLY A 46 5.32 -27.35 -25.82
CA GLY A 46 5.89 -27.40 -24.47
C GLY A 46 7.25 -26.71 -24.33
N ASN A 47 7.72 -25.95 -25.33
CA ASN A 47 8.95 -25.18 -25.21
C ASN A 47 8.71 -23.92 -24.39
N GLN A 48 9.57 -23.66 -23.41
CA GLN A 48 9.50 -22.48 -22.56
C GLN A 48 10.49 -21.41 -23.00
N SER A 49 10.06 -20.15 -22.97
CA SER A 49 10.95 -19.01 -23.15
C SER A 49 11.91 -18.85 -21.98
N ASP A 50 13.00 -18.09 -22.19
CA ASP A 50 13.73 -17.51 -21.06
C ASP A 50 12.78 -16.59 -20.25
N PRO A 51 12.99 -16.47 -18.92
CA PRO A 51 12.17 -15.60 -18.09
C PRO A 51 12.46 -14.12 -18.37
N VAL A 52 11.40 -13.31 -18.43
CA VAL A 52 11.50 -11.84 -18.45
C VAL A 52 10.96 -11.26 -17.15
N VAL A 53 11.58 -10.19 -16.64
CA VAL A 53 11.20 -9.55 -15.37
C VAL A 53 10.79 -8.09 -15.59
N ALA A 54 9.61 -7.73 -15.11
CA ALA A 54 9.13 -6.36 -15.00
C ALA A 54 9.27 -5.85 -13.56
N THR A 55 9.70 -4.60 -13.40
CA THR A 55 9.83 -3.94 -12.08
C THR A 55 8.73 -2.91 -11.90
N VAL A 56 7.99 -2.98 -10.79
CA VAL A 56 6.92 -2.05 -10.44
C VAL A 56 7.19 -1.49 -9.06
N THR A 57 7.12 -0.17 -8.89
CA THR A 57 7.23 0.49 -7.58
C THR A 57 5.85 0.95 -7.11
N VAL A 58 5.38 0.38 -6.00
CA VAL A 58 4.16 0.81 -5.32
C VAL A 58 4.53 1.88 -4.30
N LYS A 59 3.87 3.05 -4.36
CA LYS A 59 4.12 4.16 -3.44
C LYS A 59 2.84 4.54 -2.73
N ASP A 60 2.96 4.81 -1.44
CA ASP A 60 1.92 5.53 -0.71
C ASP A 60 2.13 7.03 -0.92
N THR A 61 1.12 7.69 -1.50
CA THR A 61 1.13 9.13 -1.77
C THR A 61 -0.02 9.85 -1.08
N ILE A 62 -0.85 9.12 -0.32
CA ILE A 62 -1.99 9.69 0.37
C ILE A 62 -1.50 10.28 1.69
N LYS A 63 -1.96 11.48 2.03
CA LYS A 63 -1.58 12.13 3.29
C LYS A 63 -2.48 11.59 4.42
N PRO A 64 -1.94 11.42 5.65
CA PRO A 64 -2.77 11.14 6.80
C PRO A 64 -3.67 12.33 7.13
N THR A 65 -4.77 12.06 7.83
CA THR A 65 -5.69 13.07 8.37
C THR A 65 -5.35 13.34 9.82
N ALA A 66 -4.96 14.58 10.13
CA ALA A 66 -4.71 15.02 11.50
C ALA A 66 -6.02 15.48 12.18
N ILE A 67 -6.30 14.95 13.37
CA ILE A 67 -7.41 15.39 14.23
C ILE A 67 -6.84 15.68 15.61
N ILE A 68 -7.10 16.89 16.11
CA ILE A 68 -6.68 17.36 17.43
C ILE A 68 -7.91 17.67 18.28
N THR A 69 -7.87 17.24 19.55
CA THR A 69 -8.81 17.64 20.59
C THR A 69 -8.03 18.38 21.68
N ALA A 70 -8.55 19.51 22.13
CA ALA A 70 -7.91 20.36 23.13
C ALA A 70 -8.97 21.08 23.98
N PRO A 71 -8.67 21.44 25.24
CA PRO A 71 -9.49 22.37 26.02
C PRO A 71 -9.55 23.73 25.35
N THR A 72 -10.71 24.38 25.43
CA THR A 72 -10.90 25.75 24.90
C THR A 72 -10.42 26.83 25.86
N GLN A 73 -10.26 26.49 27.15
CA GLN A 73 -9.81 27.39 28.20
C GLN A 73 -9.02 26.63 29.25
N VAL A 74 -7.97 27.27 29.78
CA VAL A 74 -7.14 26.78 30.88
C VAL A 74 -6.79 27.95 31.79
N GLN A 75 -6.65 27.71 33.09
CA GLN A 75 -6.17 28.76 34.01
C GLN A 75 -4.64 28.84 33.98
N PRO A 76 -4.06 30.03 34.23
CA PRO A 76 -2.61 30.16 34.39
C PRO A 76 -2.05 29.20 35.43
N GLY A 77 -0.96 28.50 35.08
CA GLY A 77 -0.31 27.53 35.96
C GLY A 77 -0.98 26.14 36.02
N GLN A 78 -2.05 25.91 35.27
CA GLN A 78 -2.67 24.58 35.16
C GLN A 78 -2.11 23.79 33.97
N THR A 79 -1.96 22.48 34.18
CA THR A 79 -1.62 21.53 33.12
C THR A 79 -2.86 21.21 32.28
N PHE A 80 -2.66 20.98 30.98
CA PHE A 80 -3.70 20.51 30.07
C PHE A 80 -3.15 19.48 29.08
N VAL A 81 -4.06 18.79 28.40
CA VAL A 81 -3.74 17.73 27.43
C VAL A 81 -4.16 18.18 26.04
N LEU A 82 -3.27 18.00 25.06
CA LEU A 82 -3.61 17.97 23.64
C LEU A 82 -3.67 16.51 23.20
N ASP A 83 -4.75 16.14 22.53
CA ASP A 83 -5.01 14.76 22.12
C ASP A 83 -5.10 14.65 20.61
N GLY A 84 -4.14 13.92 20.02
CA GLY A 84 -4.06 13.65 18.58
C GLY A 84 -4.52 12.24 18.19
N THR A 85 -5.00 11.43 19.14
CA THR A 85 -5.24 9.98 18.96
C THR A 85 -6.31 9.64 17.94
N LYS A 86 -7.18 10.61 17.61
CA LYS A 86 -8.20 10.46 16.55
C LYS A 86 -7.65 10.65 15.13
N SER A 87 -6.39 11.04 14.98
CA SER A 87 -5.75 11.11 13.66
C SER A 87 -5.67 9.73 13.01
N SER A 88 -5.76 9.67 11.68
CA SER A 88 -5.78 8.42 10.94
C SER A 88 -5.00 8.51 9.65
N ASP A 89 -4.62 7.35 9.12
CA ASP A 89 -4.09 7.21 7.76
C ASP A 89 -4.93 6.18 7.01
N VAL A 90 -4.93 6.27 5.67
CA VAL A 90 -5.69 5.35 4.83
C VAL A 90 -4.95 4.02 4.76
N ALA A 91 -5.63 2.91 5.05
CA ALA A 91 -5.04 1.57 4.97
C ALA A 91 -4.40 1.33 3.58
N PRO A 92 -3.18 0.78 3.51
CA PRO A 92 -2.42 0.10 4.57
C PRO A 92 -1.60 1.03 5.48
N GLY A 93 -1.61 2.33 5.22
CA GLY A 93 -0.87 3.32 6.00
C GLY A 93 -1.31 3.34 7.47
N VAL A 94 -0.40 3.79 8.33
CA VAL A 94 -0.62 3.98 9.76
C VAL A 94 0.05 5.28 10.20
N VAL A 95 -0.53 5.94 11.21
CA VAL A 95 0.07 7.16 11.78
C VAL A 95 1.43 6.82 12.40
N ALA A 96 2.50 7.33 11.79
CA ALA A 96 3.87 7.04 12.22
C ALA A 96 4.36 7.96 13.35
N LYS A 97 3.93 9.23 13.36
CA LYS A 97 4.35 10.24 14.34
C LYS A 97 3.37 11.40 14.43
N TRP A 98 3.28 12.02 15.61
CA TRP A 98 2.69 13.35 15.80
C TRP A 98 3.80 14.38 15.98
N ILE A 99 3.69 15.51 15.31
CA ILE A 99 4.62 16.64 15.45
C ILE A 99 3.81 17.79 16.06
N TRP A 100 4.13 18.17 17.29
CA TRP A 100 3.46 19.24 18.02
C TRP A 100 4.27 20.53 17.94
N THR A 101 3.61 21.66 17.72
CA THR A 101 4.26 22.98 17.65
C THR A 101 3.29 24.01 18.20
N MET A 102 3.75 24.84 19.15
CA MET A 102 3.05 26.06 19.56
C MET A 102 3.36 27.13 18.52
N VAL A 103 2.33 27.76 17.95
CA VAL A 103 2.47 28.64 16.76
C VAL A 103 2.24 30.12 17.05
N ASP A 104 1.97 30.46 18.30
CA ASP A 104 1.71 31.82 18.79
C ASP A 104 2.89 32.34 19.63
#